data_AF-A0A6G1GMH3-F1
#
_entry.id   AF-A0A6G1GMH3-F1
#
_cell.length_a   1.000
_cell.length_b   1.000
_cell.length_c   1.000
_cell.angle_alpha   90.00
_cell.angle_beta   90.00
_cell.angle_gamma   90.00
#
_symmetry.space_group_name_H-M   'P 1'
#
loop_
_entity.id
_entity.type
_entity.pdbx_description
1 polymer ?
#
loop_
_entity_poly.entity_id
_entity_poly.type
_entity_poly.pdbx_seq_one_letter_code
_entity_poly.pdbx_strand_id
1 'polypeptide(L)'
;DQWHRANYPQPASIDCRIRTSIAEAGKSDDVANTVNYGTLSKAIHKLAAYSKSFDDLKAFAEALCKTASETAGNDTHKDCAVEVTVTLPQALILGEGFGIQLKQDKSGKEDALQTQSLHAFVRSLRVACVIGINPHERVEKQPVVLDLTFYEVKDALFKEYATVVKRISDMIEQSSYGTLEALATNVARIACESGLMETVNVAVNKPAAIRFAVASGVEITRDRAFF
;
A
#
# COMPACT_ATOMS: atom_id res chain seq x y z
N ASP A 1 4.38 18.71 2.66
CA ASP A 1 4.63 17.37 2.09
C ASP A 1 6.08 16.95 2.39
N GLN A 2 6.56 15.80 1.88
CA GLN A 2 7.97 15.40 2.01
C GLN A 2 8.96 16.35 1.31
N TRP A 3 8.46 17.34 0.58
CA TRP A 3 9.22 18.36 -0.11
C TRP A 3 9.21 19.71 0.65
N HIS A 4 8.78 19.69 1.91
CA HIS A 4 8.66 20.86 2.80
C HIS A 4 7.73 21.97 2.26
N ARG A 5 6.81 21.64 1.35
CA ARG A 5 5.82 22.58 0.84
C ARG A 5 4.59 22.59 1.75
N ALA A 6 4.21 23.77 2.23
CA ALA A 6 2.98 23.98 2.98
C ALA A 6 1.80 24.20 2.01
N ASN A 7 0.62 23.68 2.36
CA ASN A 7 -0.65 23.92 1.67
C ASN A 7 -0.67 23.58 0.17
N TYR A 8 0.22 22.69 -0.29
CA TYR A 8 0.24 22.24 -1.68
C TYR A 8 -0.62 20.98 -1.84
N PRO A 9 -1.67 20.98 -2.69
CA PRO A 9 -2.47 19.80 -2.96
C PRO A 9 -1.58 18.66 -3.43
N GLN A 10 -1.70 17.50 -2.77
CA GLN A 10 -0.96 16.32 -3.17
C GLN A 10 -1.78 15.55 -4.20
N PRO A 11 -1.20 15.17 -5.36
CA PRO A 11 -1.86 14.23 -6.24
C PRO A 11 -2.08 12.91 -5.48
N ALA A 12 -3.21 12.27 -5.73
CA ALA A 12 -3.51 10.95 -5.20
C ALA A 12 -4.06 10.08 -6.34
N SER A 13 -3.57 8.84 -6.43
CA SER A 13 -4.15 7.80 -7.25
C SER A 13 -5.10 6.98 -6.40
N ILE A 14 -6.31 6.71 -6.92
CA ILE A 14 -7.35 5.99 -6.21
C ILE A 14 -7.75 4.79 -7.07
N ASP A 15 -7.56 3.60 -6.54
CA ASP A 15 -8.11 2.36 -7.11
C ASP A 15 -9.27 1.89 -6.24
N CYS A 16 -10.43 1.68 -6.84
CA CYS A 16 -11.61 1.17 -6.16
C CYS A 16 -12.03 -0.16 -6.79
N ARG A 17 -12.11 -1.21 -5.99
CA ARG A 17 -12.55 -2.54 -6.38
C ARG A 17 -13.83 -2.89 -5.65
N ILE A 18 -14.85 -3.29 -6.41
CA ILE A 18 -16.13 -3.76 -5.89
C ILE A 18 -16.25 -5.23 -6.25
N ARG A 19 -16.47 -6.07 -5.24
CA ARG A 19 -16.74 -7.49 -5.42
C ARG A 19 -18.23 -7.73 -5.18
N THR A 20 -18.94 -8.12 -6.22
CA THR A 20 -20.37 -8.41 -6.19
C THR A 20 -20.70 -9.43 -7.28
N SER A 21 -21.88 -10.06 -7.20
CA SER A 21 -22.35 -10.96 -8.25
C SER A 21 -22.75 -10.16 -9.48
N ILE A 22 -22.27 -10.58 -10.65
CA ILE A 22 -22.67 -10.04 -11.96
C ILE A 22 -23.63 -10.98 -12.70
N ALA A 23 -24.10 -12.04 -12.04
CA ALA A 23 -24.87 -13.11 -12.69
C ALA A 23 -26.22 -12.62 -13.23
N GLU A 24 -26.88 -11.69 -12.53
CA GLU A 24 -28.17 -11.16 -12.97
C GLU A 24 -28.03 -10.25 -14.19
N ALA A 25 -27.05 -9.34 -14.19
CA ALA A 25 -26.69 -8.57 -15.38
C ALA A 25 -26.37 -9.49 -16.57
N GLY A 26 -25.59 -10.55 -16.35
CA GLY A 26 -25.26 -11.51 -17.42
C GLY A 26 -26.44 -12.30 -17.96
N LYS A 27 -27.51 -12.49 -17.17
CA LYS A 27 -28.74 -13.16 -17.62
C LYS A 27 -29.74 -12.21 -18.28
N SER A 28 -29.87 -11.01 -17.73
CA SER A 28 -30.88 -10.02 -18.14
C SER A 28 -30.42 -9.13 -19.28
N ASP A 29 -29.09 -9.00 -19.48
CA ASP A 29 -28.47 -8.00 -20.35
C ASP A 29 -28.97 -6.57 -20.06
N ASP A 30 -29.35 -6.30 -18.81
CA ASP A 30 -29.85 -5.01 -18.36
C ASP A 30 -28.79 -4.27 -17.53
N VAL A 31 -28.44 -3.06 -17.98
CA VAL A 31 -27.51 -2.16 -17.30
C VAL A 31 -27.97 -1.80 -15.88
N ALA A 32 -29.27 -1.85 -15.59
CA ALA A 32 -29.83 -1.60 -14.26
C ALA A 32 -29.33 -2.61 -13.21
N ASN A 33 -28.99 -3.82 -13.64
CA ASN A 33 -28.47 -4.90 -12.81
C ASN A 33 -26.93 -4.90 -12.73
N THR A 34 -26.28 -3.87 -13.28
CA THR A 34 -24.82 -3.71 -13.25
C THR A 34 -24.40 -2.70 -12.18
N VAL A 35 -23.14 -2.78 -11.77
CA VAL A 35 -22.51 -1.71 -11.00
C VAL A 35 -22.28 -0.51 -11.91
N ASN A 36 -22.92 0.62 -11.61
CA ASN A 36 -22.73 1.86 -12.35
C ASN A 36 -21.39 2.53 -12.00
N TYR A 37 -20.32 2.07 -12.65
CA TYR A 37 -18.96 2.59 -12.46
C TYR A 37 -18.83 4.08 -12.87
N GLY A 38 -19.71 4.59 -13.73
CA GLY A 38 -19.74 6.01 -14.12
C GLY A 38 -20.21 6.92 -12.99
N THR A 39 -21.30 6.55 -12.31
CA THR A 39 -21.79 7.28 -11.12
C THR A 39 -20.81 7.15 -9.97
N LEU A 40 -20.25 5.96 -9.75
CA LEU A 40 -19.20 5.71 -8.77
C LEU A 40 -17.97 6.61 -8.99
N SER A 41 -17.45 6.64 -10.21
CA SER A 41 -16.29 7.45 -10.56
C SER A 41 -16.55 8.94 -10.32
N LYS A 42 -17.72 9.45 -10.70
CA LYS A 42 -18.12 10.84 -10.44
C LYS A 42 -18.24 11.13 -8.94
N ALA A 43 -18.78 10.21 -8.15
CA ALA A 43 -18.91 10.36 -6.71
C ALA A 43 -17.55 10.39 -6.01
N ILE A 44 -16.65 9.46 -6.35
CA ILE A 44 -15.26 9.42 -5.86
C ILE A 44 -14.51 10.69 -6.25
N HIS A 45 -14.60 11.11 -7.51
CA HIS A 45 -13.95 12.33 -7.98
C HIS A 45 -14.49 13.56 -7.25
N LYS A 46 -15.81 13.64 -7.03
CA LYS A 46 -16.42 14.75 -6.30
C LYS A 46 -15.89 14.84 -4.86
N LEU A 47 -15.78 13.69 -4.20
CA LEU A 47 -15.19 13.61 -2.87
C LEU A 47 -13.73 14.08 -2.91
N ALA A 48 -12.89 13.46 -3.75
CA ALA A 48 -11.46 13.77 -3.81
C ALA A 48 -11.12 15.22 -4.23
N ALA A 49 -11.91 15.82 -5.12
CA ALA A 49 -11.60 17.13 -5.71
C ALA A 49 -12.25 18.32 -4.98
N TYR A 50 -13.40 18.13 -4.33
CA TYR A 50 -14.20 19.24 -3.80
C TYR A 50 -14.55 19.14 -2.32
N SER A 51 -14.26 18.03 -1.64
CA SER A 51 -14.49 17.96 -0.20
C SER A 51 -13.45 18.76 0.58
N LYS A 52 -13.76 19.07 1.85
CA LYS A 52 -12.77 19.61 2.80
C LYS A 52 -11.55 18.69 2.86
N SER A 53 -10.40 19.26 3.24
CA SER A 53 -9.19 18.51 3.57
C SER A 53 -9.49 17.41 4.58
N PHE A 54 -8.94 16.23 4.36
CA PHE A 54 -8.97 15.14 5.32
C PHE A 54 -7.79 15.28 6.29
N ASP A 55 -8.00 14.88 7.54
CA ASP A 55 -6.98 14.96 8.59
C ASP A 55 -5.83 13.97 8.33
N ASP A 56 -6.14 12.79 7.81
CA ASP A 56 -5.19 11.77 7.41
C ASP A 56 -5.68 10.91 6.24
N LEU A 57 -4.79 10.04 5.75
CA LEU A 57 -5.06 9.11 4.66
C LEU A 57 -6.18 8.11 5.00
N LYS A 58 -6.27 7.66 6.26
CA LYS A 58 -7.24 6.66 6.70
C LYS A 58 -8.66 7.23 6.62
N ALA A 59 -8.88 8.42 7.17
CA ALA A 59 -10.15 9.13 7.10
C ALA A 59 -10.59 9.34 5.64
N PHE A 60 -9.64 9.63 4.74
CA PHE A 60 -9.92 9.74 3.32
C PHE A 60 -10.33 8.39 2.69
N ALA A 61 -9.61 7.31 2.97
CA ALA A 61 -9.95 5.97 2.46
C ALA A 61 -11.29 5.46 3.02
N GLU A 62 -11.60 5.73 4.29
CA GLU A 62 -12.90 5.38 4.89
C GLU A 62 -14.05 6.13 4.22
N ALA A 63 -13.88 7.43 3.94
CA ALA A 63 -14.86 8.22 3.20
C ALA A 63 -15.06 7.71 1.77
N LEU A 64 -13.99 7.27 1.10
CA LEU A 64 -14.05 6.64 -0.22
C LEU A 64 -14.77 5.30 -0.18
N CYS A 65 -14.45 4.42 0.77
CA CYS A 65 -15.14 3.13 0.94
C CYS A 65 -16.63 3.31 1.22
N LYS A 66 -16.99 4.28 2.07
CA LYS A 66 -18.39 4.63 2.36
C LYS A 66 -19.11 5.09 1.09
N THR A 67 -18.51 6.04 0.37
CA THR A 67 -19.07 6.58 -0.87
C THR A 67 -19.23 5.49 -1.93
N ALA A 68 -18.22 4.61 -2.07
CA ALA A 68 -18.25 3.50 -3.01
C ALA A 68 -19.34 2.49 -2.66
N SER A 69 -19.49 2.14 -1.38
CA SER A 69 -20.55 1.23 -0.92
C SER A 69 -21.95 1.81 -1.14
N GLU A 70 -22.14 3.10 -0.87
CA GLU A 70 -23.44 3.78 -1.03
C GLU A 70 -23.81 3.95 -2.51
N THR A 71 -22.82 4.18 -3.38
CA THR A 71 -23.04 4.40 -4.81
C THR A 71 -23.13 3.10 -5.61
N ALA A 72 -22.49 2.03 -5.14
CA ALA A 72 -22.56 0.71 -5.75
C ALA A 72 -23.83 -0.07 -5.37
N GLY A 73 -24.41 0.26 -4.20
CA GLY A 73 -25.57 -0.41 -3.64
C GLY A 73 -26.90 -0.02 -4.29
N ASN A 74 -27.14 -0.47 -5.52
CA ASN A 74 -28.53 -0.72 -5.96
C ASN A 74 -29.09 -1.93 -5.19
N ASP A 75 -30.41 -2.18 -5.23
CA ASP A 75 -31.05 -3.32 -4.53
C ASP A 75 -30.36 -4.67 -4.80
N THR A 76 -29.76 -4.82 -5.99
CA THR A 76 -29.04 -6.02 -6.48
C THR A 76 -27.62 -6.21 -5.93
N HIS A 77 -26.99 -5.18 -5.35
CA HIS A 77 -25.57 -5.19 -4.96
C HIS A 77 -25.32 -4.72 -3.51
N LYS A 78 -26.33 -4.79 -2.65
CA LYS A 78 -26.27 -4.36 -1.24
C LYS A 78 -25.17 -5.04 -0.42
N ASP A 79 -24.82 -6.29 -0.75
CA ASP A 79 -23.81 -7.09 -0.04
C ASP A 79 -22.40 -7.01 -0.65
N CYS A 80 -22.09 -5.95 -1.42
CA CYS A 80 -20.80 -5.84 -2.08
C CYS A 80 -19.64 -5.62 -1.09
N ALA A 81 -18.52 -6.32 -1.32
CA ALA A 81 -17.27 -6.04 -0.63
C ALA A 81 -16.51 -4.96 -1.40
N VAL A 82 -16.05 -3.94 -0.68
CA VAL A 82 -15.37 -2.77 -1.26
C VAL A 82 -13.92 -2.74 -0.79
N GLU A 83 -13.00 -2.56 -1.72
CA GLU A 83 -11.57 -2.42 -1.47
C GLU A 83 -11.09 -1.13 -2.16
N VAL A 84 -10.63 -0.17 -1.38
CA VAL A 84 -10.08 1.09 -1.86
C VAL A 84 -8.60 1.13 -1.57
N THR A 85 -7.80 1.46 -2.59
CA THR A 85 -6.38 1.75 -2.46
C THR A 85 -6.15 3.22 -2.77
N VAL A 86 -5.55 3.95 -1.83
CA VAL A 86 -5.13 5.34 -2.01
C VAL A 86 -3.60 5.36 -2.05
N THR A 87 -3.03 5.82 -3.16
CA THR A 87 -1.59 5.98 -3.33
C THR A 87 -1.26 7.46 -3.47
N LEU A 88 -0.31 7.94 -2.68
CA LEU A 88 0.31 9.25 -2.86
C LEU A 88 1.59 9.08 -3.70
N PRO A 89 1.53 9.30 -5.03
CA PRO A 89 2.72 9.24 -5.86
C PRO A 89 3.73 10.30 -5.41
N GLN A 90 5.01 9.96 -5.47
CA GLN A 90 6.11 10.86 -5.08
C GLN A 90 6.03 11.37 -3.63
N ALA A 91 5.26 10.69 -2.78
CA ALA A 91 5.25 10.94 -1.33
C ALA A 91 6.54 10.47 -0.65
N LEU A 92 7.46 9.83 -1.36
CA LEU A 92 8.76 9.40 -0.87
C LEU A 92 9.83 9.91 -1.85
N ILE A 93 10.95 10.41 -1.34
CA ILE A 93 12.04 10.92 -2.19
C ILE A 93 12.71 9.78 -2.96
N LEU A 94 12.90 8.65 -2.29
CA LEU A 94 13.58 7.47 -2.84
C LEU A 94 12.61 6.39 -3.35
N GLY A 95 11.30 6.65 -3.36
CA GLY A 95 10.28 5.65 -3.70
C GLY A 95 9.23 6.18 -4.67
N GLU A 96 8.48 5.28 -5.30
CA GLU A 96 7.43 5.66 -6.25
C GLU A 96 6.18 6.19 -5.54
N GLY A 97 5.91 5.71 -4.33
CA GLY A 97 4.84 6.25 -3.51
C GLY A 97 4.63 5.52 -2.19
N PHE A 98 3.84 6.16 -1.33
CA PHE A 98 3.28 5.58 -0.12
C PHE A 98 1.77 5.48 -0.30
N GLY A 99 1.16 4.41 0.19
CA GLY A 99 -0.28 4.26 0.09
C GLY A 99 -0.86 3.39 1.18
N ILE A 100 -2.19 3.36 1.20
CA ILE A 100 -2.96 2.50 2.08
C ILE A 100 -4.01 1.76 1.27
N GLN A 101 -4.35 0.56 1.71
CA GLN A 101 -5.48 -0.20 1.20
C GLN A 101 -6.41 -0.51 2.35
N LEU A 102 -7.68 -0.15 2.15
CA LEU A 102 -8.76 -0.42 3.06
C LEU A 102 -9.76 -1.33 2.36
N LYS A 103 -9.96 -2.53 2.93
CA LYS A 103 -11.02 -3.44 2.51
C LYS A 103 -12.09 -3.51 3.60
N GLN A 104 -13.33 -3.29 3.19
CA GLN A 104 -14.53 -3.44 3.98
C GLN A 104 -15.41 -4.51 3.35
N ASP A 105 -15.63 -5.60 4.09
CA ASP A 105 -16.57 -6.63 3.69
C ASP A 105 -17.92 -6.40 4.38
N LYS A 106 -18.98 -6.31 3.58
CA LYS A 106 -20.37 -6.23 4.06
C LYS A 106 -21.12 -7.55 3.88
N SER A 107 -20.46 -8.60 3.40
CA SER A 107 -21.07 -9.92 3.22
C SER A 107 -21.29 -10.61 4.57
N GLY A 108 -22.39 -10.27 5.23
CA GLY A 108 -22.79 -10.91 6.47
C GLY A 108 -24.03 -10.25 7.06
N LYS A 109 -25.04 -11.07 7.36
CA LYS A 109 -26.21 -10.73 8.18
C LYS A 109 -25.79 -9.88 9.38
N GLU A 110 -26.69 -9.03 9.88
CA GLU A 110 -26.51 -8.01 10.95
C GLU A 110 -25.72 -8.44 12.23
N ASP A 111 -25.36 -9.71 12.38
CA ASP A 111 -24.61 -10.33 13.49
C ASP A 111 -23.19 -10.83 13.13
N ALA A 112 -22.75 -10.74 11.88
CA ALA A 112 -21.39 -11.11 11.49
C ALA A 112 -20.45 -9.88 11.61
N LEU A 113 -19.38 -10.02 12.41
CA LEU A 113 -18.34 -9.00 12.59
C LEU A 113 -17.93 -8.40 11.22
N GLN A 114 -18.18 -7.09 11.03
CA GLN A 114 -17.65 -6.37 9.87
C GLN A 114 -16.13 -6.56 9.86
N THR A 115 -15.63 -7.32 8.87
CA THR A 115 -14.19 -7.56 8.76
C THR A 115 -13.59 -6.40 7.96
N GLN A 116 -13.01 -5.46 8.69
CA GLN A 116 -12.21 -4.37 8.12
C GLN A 116 -10.73 -4.79 8.15
N SER A 117 -10.08 -4.73 6.99
CA SER A 117 -8.62 -4.90 6.92
C SER A 117 -7.99 -3.64 6.33
N LEU A 118 -6.99 -3.13 7.04
CA LEU A 118 -6.23 -1.94 6.67
C LEU A 118 -4.75 -2.31 6.64
N HIS A 119 -4.11 -2.10 5.50
CA HIS A 119 -2.67 -2.21 5.39
C HIS A 119 -2.09 -0.99 4.68
N ALA A 120 -0.86 -0.62 5.06
CA ALA A 120 -0.11 0.44 4.41
C ALA A 120 0.99 -0.18 3.55
N PHE A 121 1.45 0.52 2.53
CA PHE A 121 2.52 0.02 1.67
C PHE A 121 3.43 1.14 1.16
N VAL A 122 4.65 0.73 0.83
CA VAL A 122 5.67 1.54 0.15
C VAL A 122 6.00 0.84 -1.16
N ARG A 123 5.91 1.57 -2.27
CA ARG A 123 6.23 1.04 -3.60
C ARG A 123 7.60 1.47 -4.06
N SER A 124 8.37 0.48 -4.50
CA SER A 124 9.62 0.64 -5.22
C SER A 124 10.56 1.66 -4.57
N LEU A 125 10.87 1.45 -3.30
CA LEU A 125 11.89 2.20 -2.57
C LEU A 125 13.27 1.80 -3.09
N ARG A 126 13.98 2.73 -3.72
CA ARG A 126 15.26 2.51 -4.39
C ARG A 126 16.38 3.04 -3.53
N VAL A 127 17.24 2.15 -3.04
CA VAL A 127 18.37 2.51 -2.16
C VAL A 127 19.61 1.79 -2.66
N ALA A 128 20.77 2.44 -2.59
CA ALA A 128 22.04 1.83 -2.99
C ALA A 128 22.83 1.36 -1.75
N CYS A 129 23.27 0.11 -1.75
CA CYS A 129 24.05 -0.48 -0.66
C CYS A 129 25.09 -1.48 -1.19
N VAL A 130 26.03 -1.89 -0.33
CA VAL A 130 26.98 -2.94 -0.69
C VAL A 130 26.31 -4.30 -0.46
N ILE A 131 26.03 -5.04 -1.53
CA ILE A 131 25.22 -6.27 -1.48
C ILE A 131 25.76 -7.38 -2.39
N GLY A 132 25.99 -8.55 -1.80
CA GLY A 132 26.51 -9.74 -2.50
C GLY A 132 27.77 -10.28 -1.84
N ILE A 133 28.17 -11.49 -2.24
CA ILE A 133 29.34 -12.20 -1.69
C ILE A 133 30.58 -12.08 -2.58
N ASN A 134 30.42 -11.77 -3.86
CA ASN A 134 31.55 -11.78 -4.78
C ASN A 134 32.42 -10.53 -4.55
N PRO A 135 33.77 -10.64 -4.63
CA PRO A 135 34.65 -9.50 -4.36
C PRO A 135 34.34 -8.24 -5.18
N HIS A 136 33.94 -8.38 -6.44
CA HIS A 136 33.57 -7.25 -7.30
C HIS A 136 32.27 -6.56 -6.84
N GLU A 137 31.37 -7.27 -6.17
CA GLU A 137 30.13 -6.71 -5.61
C GLU A 137 30.37 -5.91 -4.32
N ARG A 138 31.57 -6.03 -3.72
CA ARG A 138 31.93 -5.40 -2.44
C ARG A 138 32.59 -4.03 -2.59
N VAL A 139 32.92 -3.63 -3.80
CA VAL A 139 33.62 -2.36 -4.08
C VAL A 139 32.64 -1.20 -4.19
N GLU A 140 31.62 -1.36 -5.03
CA GLU A 140 30.66 -0.30 -5.34
C GLU A 140 29.28 -0.60 -4.75
N LYS A 141 28.56 0.47 -4.38
CA LYS A 141 27.15 0.34 -3.99
C LYS A 141 26.30 0.00 -5.20
N GLN A 142 25.40 -0.97 -5.03
CA GLN A 142 24.48 -1.42 -6.05
C GLN A 142 23.05 -1.07 -5.64
N PRO A 143 22.18 -0.77 -6.61
CA PRO A 143 20.79 -0.46 -6.32
C PRO A 143 20.03 -1.72 -5.89
N VAL A 144 19.27 -1.59 -4.80
CA VAL A 144 18.21 -2.50 -4.40
C VAL A 144 16.88 -1.76 -4.46
N VAL A 145 15.82 -2.49 -4.82
CA VAL A 145 14.46 -1.98 -4.91
C VAL A 145 13.60 -2.75 -3.92
N LEU A 146 12.90 -2.04 -3.05
CA LEU A 146 12.09 -2.64 -1.99
C LEU A 146 10.62 -2.30 -2.18
N ASP A 147 9.77 -3.30 -2.02
CA ASP A 147 8.34 -3.13 -1.81
C ASP A 147 8.01 -3.59 -0.39
N LEU A 148 7.35 -2.73 0.38
CA LEU A 148 7.02 -3.00 1.78
C LEU A 148 5.51 -2.98 1.94
N THR A 149 4.95 -3.98 2.61
CA THR A 149 3.54 -3.99 3.03
C THR A 149 3.46 -4.17 4.53
N PHE A 150 2.81 -3.25 5.21
CA PHE A 150 2.64 -3.21 6.65
C PHE A 150 1.20 -3.59 7.00
N TYR A 151 1.04 -4.61 7.83
CA TYR A 151 -0.25 -5.11 8.31
C TYR A 151 -0.47 -4.72 9.76
N GLU A 152 -1.74 -4.69 10.17
CA GLU A 152 -2.14 -4.40 11.56
C GLU A 152 -1.52 -3.06 12.04
N VAL A 153 -1.63 -2.06 11.17
CA VAL A 153 -0.99 -0.76 11.36
C VAL A 153 -1.76 0.10 12.37
N LYS A 154 -1.01 0.83 13.20
CA LYS A 154 -1.57 1.85 14.11
C LYS A 154 -1.77 3.16 13.37
N ASP A 155 -2.75 3.95 13.80
CA ASP A 155 -3.08 5.24 13.18
C ASP A 155 -1.91 6.24 13.19
N ALA A 156 -1.00 6.13 14.16
CA ALA A 156 0.23 6.92 14.21
C ALA A 156 1.13 6.74 12.97
N LEU A 157 1.07 5.59 12.29
CA LEU A 157 1.86 5.32 11.08
C LEU A 157 1.56 6.34 9.97
N PHE A 158 0.33 6.82 9.84
CA PHE A 158 -0.04 7.75 8.75
C PHE A 158 0.63 9.13 8.90
N LYS A 159 1.13 9.45 10.09
CA LYS A 159 1.90 10.67 10.37
C LYS A 159 3.41 10.40 10.37
N GLU A 160 3.82 9.18 10.74
CA GLU A 160 5.23 8.82 10.96
C GLU A 160 5.85 7.95 9.87
N TYR A 161 5.11 7.55 8.82
CA TYR A 161 5.60 6.67 7.75
C TYR A 161 6.91 7.14 7.15
N ALA A 162 7.07 8.46 6.97
CA ALA A 162 8.27 9.04 6.40
C ALA A 162 9.50 8.84 7.29
N THR A 163 9.33 8.94 8.61
CA THR A 163 10.40 8.67 9.59
C THR A 163 10.80 7.20 9.55
N VAL A 164 9.82 6.29 9.46
CA VAL A 164 10.07 4.84 9.34
C VAL A 164 10.81 4.53 8.04
N VAL A 165 10.32 5.02 6.90
CA VAL A 165 10.94 4.79 5.59
C VAL A 165 12.34 5.41 5.53
N LYS A 166 12.55 6.59 6.11
CA LYS A 166 13.88 7.20 6.22
C LYS A 166 14.82 6.34 7.05
N ARG A 167 14.40 5.88 8.23
CA ARG A 167 15.23 4.99 9.08
C ARG A 167 15.60 3.69 8.36
N ILE A 168 14.66 3.11 7.61
CA ILE A 168 14.91 1.94 6.77
C ILE A 168 15.95 2.28 5.69
N SER A 169 15.76 3.38 4.97
CA SER A 169 16.66 3.82 3.90
C SER A 169 18.08 4.07 4.42
N ASP A 170 18.22 4.83 5.51
CA ASP A 170 19.51 5.14 6.14
C ASP A 170 20.24 3.87 6.57
N MET A 171 19.52 2.89 7.14
CA MET A 171 20.11 1.59 7.48
C MET A 171 20.61 0.84 6.24
N ILE A 172 19.79 0.77 5.18
CA ILE A 172 20.16 0.07 3.96
C ILE A 172 21.42 0.71 3.36
N GLU A 173 21.47 2.04 3.26
CA GLU A 173 22.61 2.78 2.70
C GLU A 173 23.93 2.53 3.43
N GLN A 174 23.87 2.35 4.75
CA GLN A 174 25.02 2.10 5.61
C GLN A 174 25.36 0.60 5.71
N SER A 175 24.50 -0.28 5.19
CA SER A 175 24.65 -1.71 5.29
C SER A 175 25.63 -2.30 4.26
N SER A 176 26.14 -3.49 4.59
CA SER A 176 27.12 -4.22 3.79
C SER A 176 26.82 -5.72 3.82
N TYR A 177 25.60 -6.14 3.47
CA TYR A 177 25.16 -7.53 3.58
C TYR A 177 25.71 -8.43 2.48
N GLY A 178 25.92 -9.71 2.80
CA GLY A 178 26.28 -10.72 1.79
C GLY A 178 25.07 -11.22 0.98
N THR A 179 23.88 -11.20 1.57
CA THR A 179 22.69 -11.83 1.01
C THR A 179 21.46 -10.92 1.10
N LEU A 180 20.50 -11.11 0.19
CA LEU A 180 19.25 -10.33 0.19
C LEU A 180 18.36 -10.73 1.36
N GLU A 181 18.43 -11.98 1.82
CA GLU A 181 17.69 -12.53 2.95
C GLU A 181 18.06 -11.83 4.25
N ALA A 182 19.36 -11.58 4.49
CA ALA A 182 19.83 -10.86 5.66
C ALA A 182 19.38 -9.39 5.63
N LEU A 183 19.45 -8.76 4.46
CA LEU A 183 18.96 -7.40 4.25
C LEU A 183 17.45 -7.31 4.51
N ALA A 184 16.65 -8.17 3.88
CA ALA A 184 15.20 -8.21 4.03
C ALA A 184 14.78 -8.46 5.49
N THR A 185 15.44 -9.42 6.17
CA THR A 185 15.17 -9.72 7.58
C THR A 185 15.47 -8.52 8.47
N ASN A 186 16.55 -7.78 8.18
CA ASN A 186 16.89 -6.60 8.97
C ASN A 186 15.95 -5.42 8.72
N VAL A 187 15.47 -5.24 7.48
CA VAL A 187 14.42 -4.27 7.15
C VAL A 187 13.14 -4.58 7.91
N ALA A 188 12.72 -5.86 7.91
CA ALA A 188 11.54 -6.31 8.66
C ALA A 188 11.67 -6.02 10.16
N ARG A 189 12.86 -6.28 10.73
CA ARG A 189 13.16 -5.98 12.13
C ARG A 189 12.96 -4.49 12.46
N ILE A 190 13.54 -3.58 11.68
CA ILE A 190 13.42 -2.13 11.91
C ILE A 190 11.97 -1.66 11.80
N ALA A 191 11.21 -2.23 10.86
CA ALA A 191 9.79 -1.93 10.69
C ALA A 191 9.00 -2.35 11.95
N CYS A 192 9.18 -3.58 12.43
CA CYS A 192 8.53 -4.08 13.66
C CYS A 192 9.00 -3.34 14.94
N GLU A 193 10.28 -3.01 15.05
CA GLU A 193 10.86 -2.27 16.18
C GLU A 193 10.28 -0.84 16.32
N SER A 194 9.70 -0.27 15.26
CA SER A 194 8.99 1.01 15.35
C SER A 194 7.74 0.93 16.24
N GLY A 195 7.18 -0.27 16.45
CA GLY A 195 5.97 -0.48 17.22
C GLY A 195 4.69 0.06 16.57
N LEU A 196 4.75 0.47 15.30
CA LEU A 196 3.64 1.03 14.52
C LEU A 196 2.88 -0.02 13.68
N MET A 197 3.41 -1.24 13.58
CA MET A 197 2.84 -2.37 12.85
C MET A 197 3.21 -3.67 13.57
N GLU A 198 2.39 -4.70 13.41
CA GLU A 198 2.67 -6.02 14.01
C GLU A 198 3.36 -6.96 13.01
N THR A 199 2.90 -6.93 11.75
CA THR A 199 3.41 -7.80 10.68
C THR A 199 3.86 -6.96 9.49
N VAL A 200 4.98 -7.34 8.87
CA VAL A 200 5.53 -6.71 7.68
C VAL A 200 5.89 -7.75 6.63
N ASN A 201 5.52 -7.48 5.38
CA ASN A 201 6.02 -8.15 4.20
C ASN A 201 7.07 -7.24 3.53
N VAL A 202 8.21 -7.83 3.21
CA VAL A 202 9.38 -7.16 2.63
C VAL A 202 9.80 -7.93 1.40
N ALA A 203 9.60 -7.33 0.22
CA ALA A 203 10.18 -7.78 -1.02
C ALA A 203 11.43 -6.95 -1.33
N VAL A 204 12.56 -7.62 -1.59
CA VAL A 204 13.83 -6.97 -1.94
C VAL A 204 14.31 -7.53 -3.27
N ASN A 205 14.44 -6.65 -4.25
CA ASN A 205 14.87 -6.95 -5.60
C ASN A 205 16.24 -6.33 -5.87
N LYS A 206 17.12 -7.08 -6.54
CA LYS A 206 18.42 -6.65 -7.06
C LYS A 206 18.36 -6.68 -8.60
N PRO A 207 18.04 -5.57 -9.27
CA PRO A 207 17.84 -5.53 -10.73
C PRO A 207 19.08 -5.92 -11.53
N ALA A 208 20.26 -5.47 -11.09
CA ALA A 208 21.52 -5.64 -11.83
C ALA A 208 22.18 -7.02 -11.63
N ALA A 209 21.52 -7.98 -10.97
CA ALA A 209 22.12 -9.27 -10.63
C ALA A 209 22.26 -10.21 -11.84
N ILE A 210 21.29 -10.22 -12.75
CA ILE A 210 21.22 -11.19 -13.86
C ILE A 210 20.98 -10.43 -15.17
N ARG A 211 21.88 -10.62 -16.15
CA ARG A 211 22.03 -9.80 -17.37
C ARG A 211 20.80 -9.75 -18.31
N PHE A 212 19.77 -10.55 -18.06
CA PHE A 212 18.53 -10.60 -18.86
C PHE A 212 17.26 -10.72 -18.02
N ALA A 213 17.36 -10.71 -16.69
CA ALA A 213 16.19 -10.68 -15.82
C ALA A 213 15.90 -9.24 -15.41
N VAL A 214 14.62 -8.92 -15.19
CA VAL A 214 14.23 -7.61 -14.63
C VAL A 214 14.87 -7.41 -13.24
N ALA A 215 14.84 -8.46 -12.42
CA ALA A 215 15.57 -8.55 -11.15
C ALA A 215 15.62 -9.99 -10.64
N SER A 216 16.57 -10.27 -9.77
CA SER A 216 16.46 -11.38 -8.80
C SER A 216 16.06 -10.80 -7.44
N GLY A 217 15.24 -11.50 -6.66
CA GLY A 217 14.79 -10.97 -5.37
C GLY A 217 14.34 -12.04 -4.40
N VAL A 218 14.07 -11.59 -3.18
CA VAL A 218 13.50 -12.39 -2.09
C VAL A 218 12.31 -11.65 -1.51
N GLU A 219 11.33 -12.40 -1.03
CA GLU A 219 10.16 -11.85 -0.34
C GLU A 219 9.95 -12.62 0.96
N ILE A 220 9.82 -11.88 2.07
CA ILE A 220 9.58 -12.46 3.38
C ILE A 220 8.44 -11.75 4.07
N THR A 221 7.69 -12.49 4.89
CA THR A 221 6.75 -11.92 5.85
C THR A 221 7.24 -12.27 7.26
N ARG A 222 7.30 -11.27 8.15
CA ARG A 222 7.68 -11.44 9.55
C ARG A 222 6.72 -10.68 10.45
N ASP A 223 6.38 -11.32 11.56
CA ASP A 223 5.70 -10.68 12.68
C ASP A 223 6.73 -10.14 13.68
N ARG A 224 6.25 -9.36 14.65
CA ARG A 224 7.07 -8.85 15.73
C ARG A 224 7.60 -9.96 16.65
N ALA A 225 6.84 -11.05 16.83
CA ALA A 225 7.21 -12.16 17.70
C ALA A 225 8.46 -12.92 17.24
N PHE A 226 8.82 -12.80 15.96
CA PHE A 226 10.05 -13.35 15.41
C PHE A 226 11.34 -12.68 15.93
N PHE A 227 11.27 -11.44 16.46
CA PHE A 227 12.42 -10.62 16.88
C PHE A 227 12.47 -10.41 18.39
#